data_AF-A0A7S2XY47-F1
#
_entry.id   AF-A0A7S2XY47-F1
#
_cell.length_a   1.000
_cell.length_b   1.000
_cell.length_c   1.000
_cell.angle_alpha   90.00
_cell.angle_beta   90.00
_cell.angle_gamma   90.00
#
_symmetry.space_group_name_H-M   'P 1'
#
loop_
_entity.id
_entity.type
_entity.pdbx_description
1 polymer ?
#
loop_
_entity_poly.entity_id
_entity_poly.type
_entity_poly.pdbx_seq_one_letter_code
_entity_poly.pdbx_strand_id
1 'polypeptide(L)'
;EQFLKFTVTVPVIDRFEDVRMSVVIMGPSLPALAEDADVPGDVQQFLELNPGMGAVLYESPEDQTTCDHIHEVMFDASSVVNERCHFYEPFGGSNSWVVLDEEMQVAEDGMHKIAVFNKRGTPAKAAFACCDWPEDFMTPYDIPEVDCPFCGTNELENPAWSSHYYEQKSMADYAGFPPLVDCAAADSLGLEPGEGQCPALLSDQGNDQPASCDLGCSMDGECHSHNVFGECTHDLTWSLEPKFGDAPVERVVIFKGDKVSFTHDFAEGLAHNLFEMPDQAALDQCDFTEAQAAADVEEIMIGHTIEFSEAGTYHFTCGIGCTGFPEPGTRRRRRLEDEEQESWCHCAVGQKIVVEVKDSTEGMRCHDHVQPAGGGGSPSSTVVSALACPAGQVNAHAINNADYGAGDPSQCAEMCT
;
A
#
# COMPACT_ATOMS: atom_id res chain seq x y z
N GLU A 1 -25.22 -24.97 -13.50
CA GLU A 1 -24.28 -24.61 -14.58
C GLU A 1 -23.20 -23.79 -13.94
N GLN A 2 -21.93 -24.11 -14.19
CA GLN A 2 -20.81 -23.33 -13.67
C GLN A 2 -20.40 -22.32 -14.73
N PHE A 3 -20.05 -21.12 -14.28
CA PHE A 3 -19.58 -20.04 -15.13
C PHE A 3 -18.20 -19.63 -14.68
N LEU A 4 -17.30 -19.44 -15.64
CA LEU A 4 -16.03 -18.78 -15.43
C LEU A 4 -16.22 -17.33 -15.86
N LYS A 5 -16.14 -16.41 -14.90
CA LYS A 5 -16.18 -14.97 -15.15
C LYS A 5 -14.77 -14.42 -15.05
N PHE A 6 -14.40 -13.57 -15.99
CA PHE A 6 -13.09 -12.97 -15.96
C PHE A 6 -13.07 -11.57 -16.56
N THR A 7 -12.17 -10.77 -16.03
CA THR A 7 -11.95 -9.40 -16.44
C THR A 7 -10.47 -9.19 -16.68
N VAL A 8 -10.15 -8.47 -17.74
CA VAL A 8 -8.79 -7.99 -18.01
C VAL A 8 -8.78 -6.48 -17.96
N THR A 9 -7.88 -5.94 -17.15
CA THR A 9 -7.65 -4.51 -17.05
C THR A 9 -6.22 -4.16 -17.46
N VAL A 10 -6.03 -2.94 -17.95
CA VAL A 10 -4.70 -2.37 -18.22
C VAL A 10 -4.59 -1.00 -17.55
N PRO A 11 -3.40 -0.51 -17.19
CA PRO A 11 -3.30 0.65 -16.34
C PRO A 11 -3.56 1.91 -17.17
N VAL A 12 -4.10 2.96 -16.55
CA VAL A 12 -4.31 4.27 -17.17
C VAL A 12 -2.97 5.00 -17.27
N ILE A 13 -2.14 4.54 -18.20
CA ILE A 13 -0.83 5.10 -18.52
C ILE A 13 -0.77 5.33 -20.02
N ASP A 14 -0.31 6.51 -20.46
CA ASP A 14 -0.30 6.94 -21.86
C ASP A 14 0.30 5.89 -22.81
N ARG A 15 1.41 5.24 -22.43
CA ARG A 15 2.04 4.20 -23.27
C ARG A 15 1.23 2.92 -23.44
N PHE A 16 0.18 2.74 -22.63
CA PHE A 16 -0.75 1.61 -22.70
C PHE A 16 -2.16 2.04 -23.14
N GLU A 17 -2.33 3.29 -23.63
CA GLU A 17 -3.61 3.82 -24.12
C GLU A 17 -4.23 3.00 -25.27
N ASP A 18 -3.38 2.24 -25.96
CA ASP A 18 -3.73 1.50 -27.15
C ASP A 18 -3.66 -0.02 -26.94
N VAL A 19 -3.26 -0.44 -25.73
CA VAL A 19 -3.16 -1.86 -25.39
C VAL A 19 -4.55 -2.48 -25.41
N ARG A 20 -4.60 -3.66 -26.01
CA ARG A 20 -5.73 -4.56 -26.06
C ARG A 20 -5.22 -5.94 -25.66
N MET A 21 -6.01 -6.66 -24.88
CA MET A 21 -5.65 -7.98 -24.39
C MET A 21 -6.62 -9.01 -24.97
N SER A 22 -6.08 -10.18 -25.27
CA SER A 22 -6.83 -11.36 -25.66
C SER A 22 -6.63 -12.44 -24.61
N VAL A 23 -7.67 -13.25 -24.41
CA VAL A 23 -7.66 -14.36 -23.47
C VAL A 23 -8.03 -15.63 -24.21
N VAL A 24 -7.21 -16.67 -24.05
CA VAL A 24 -7.55 -18.03 -24.51
C VAL A 24 -7.76 -18.90 -23.28
N ILE A 25 -8.96 -19.46 -23.16
CA ILE A 25 -9.26 -20.47 -22.13
C ILE A 25 -9.19 -21.84 -22.80
N MET A 26 -8.38 -22.72 -22.24
CA MET A 26 -8.13 -24.07 -22.72
C MET A 26 -8.60 -25.07 -21.67
N GLY A 27 -9.34 -26.09 -22.07
CA GLY A 27 -9.93 -27.02 -21.11
C GLY A 27 -10.65 -28.19 -21.75
N PRO A 28 -11.05 -29.19 -20.93
CA PRO A 28 -11.83 -30.31 -21.41
C PRO A 28 -13.19 -29.83 -21.94
N SER A 29 -13.68 -30.50 -22.98
CA SER A 29 -15.03 -30.28 -23.53
C SER A 29 -15.32 -28.89 -24.10
N LEU A 30 -14.31 -28.02 -24.17
CA LEU A 30 -14.30 -26.84 -25.02
C LEU A 30 -14.22 -27.26 -26.51
N PRO A 31 -14.72 -26.43 -27.44
CA PRO A 31 -14.59 -26.70 -28.87
C PRO A 31 -13.13 -26.67 -29.32
N ALA A 32 -12.83 -27.27 -30.47
CA ALA A 32 -11.53 -27.08 -31.10
C ALA A 32 -11.32 -25.59 -31.42
N LEU A 33 -10.11 -25.08 -31.17
CA LEU A 33 -9.73 -23.73 -31.55
C LEU A 33 -9.89 -23.57 -33.07
N ALA A 34 -10.41 -22.43 -33.52
CA ALA A 34 -10.56 -22.15 -34.95
C ALA A 34 -9.19 -22.21 -35.66
N GLU A 35 -9.15 -22.78 -36.88
CA GLU A 35 -7.89 -22.95 -37.63
C GLU A 35 -7.20 -21.63 -37.97
N ASP A 36 -7.97 -20.53 -38.03
CA ASP A 36 -7.52 -19.17 -38.30
C ASP A 36 -7.41 -18.29 -37.04
N ALA A 37 -7.51 -18.88 -35.84
CA ALA A 37 -7.35 -18.14 -34.59
C ALA A 37 -5.93 -17.58 -34.46
N ASP A 38 -5.84 -16.27 -34.25
CA ASP A 38 -4.59 -15.56 -34.04
C ASP A 38 -4.15 -15.66 -32.57
N VAL A 39 -3.51 -16.77 -32.22
CA VAL A 39 -3.02 -17.07 -30.87
C VAL A 39 -1.51 -17.33 -30.87
N PRO A 40 -0.81 -17.07 -29.76
CA PRO A 40 0.62 -17.36 -29.63
C PRO A 40 0.97 -18.82 -29.95
N GLY A 41 2.15 -19.05 -30.53
CA GLY A 41 2.62 -20.39 -30.90
C GLY A 41 2.63 -21.39 -29.73
N ASP A 42 2.93 -20.91 -28.52
CA ASP A 42 2.93 -21.74 -27.31
C ASP A 42 1.53 -22.24 -26.94
N VAL A 43 0.47 -21.47 -27.22
CA VAL A 43 -0.92 -21.90 -27.04
C VAL A 43 -1.26 -23.00 -28.03
N GLN A 44 -0.85 -22.86 -29.30
CA GLN A 44 -1.07 -23.89 -30.32
C GLN A 44 -0.33 -25.18 -29.97
N GLN A 45 0.96 -25.07 -29.61
CA GLN A 45 1.77 -26.20 -29.20
C GLN A 45 1.19 -26.91 -27.97
N PHE A 46 0.70 -26.15 -26.98
CA PHE A 46 0.04 -26.73 -25.80
C PHE A 46 -1.17 -27.57 -26.19
N LEU A 47 -2.04 -27.09 -27.09
CA LEU A 47 -3.21 -27.84 -27.55
C LEU A 47 -2.84 -29.09 -28.36
N GLU A 48 -1.79 -29.03 -29.19
CA GLU A 48 -1.27 -30.19 -29.94
C GLU A 48 -0.75 -31.29 -29.02
N LEU A 49 -0.09 -30.91 -27.92
CA LEU A 49 0.46 -31.84 -26.93
C LEU A 49 -0.60 -32.44 -26.00
N ASN A 50 -1.79 -31.85 -25.92
CA ASN A 50 -2.87 -32.26 -25.02
C ASN A 50 -4.14 -32.63 -25.80
N PRO A 51 -4.13 -33.76 -26.55
CA PRO A 51 -5.29 -34.18 -27.33
C PRO A 51 -6.50 -34.42 -26.42
N GLY A 52 -7.59 -33.70 -26.67
CA GLY A 52 -8.80 -33.72 -25.84
C GLY A 52 -9.07 -32.39 -25.12
N MET A 53 -8.12 -31.46 -25.12
CA MET A 53 -8.39 -30.06 -24.76
C MET A 53 -8.90 -29.28 -25.97
N GLY A 54 -9.97 -28.53 -25.77
CA GLY A 54 -10.41 -27.48 -26.67
C GLY A 54 -9.99 -26.11 -26.16
N ALA A 55 -10.32 -25.06 -26.92
CA ALA A 55 -10.08 -23.70 -26.50
C ALA A 55 -11.11 -22.71 -27.06
N VAL A 56 -11.31 -21.62 -26.33
CA VAL A 56 -12.11 -20.47 -26.76
C VAL A 56 -11.23 -19.22 -26.65
N LEU A 57 -11.18 -18.45 -27.74
CA LEU A 57 -10.49 -17.17 -27.81
C LEU A 57 -11.50 -16.03 -27.58
N TYR A 58 -11.19 -15.17 -26.63
CA TYR A 58 -11.87 -13.91 -26.35
C TYR A 58 -10.95 -12.76 -26.71
N GLU A 59 -11.48 -11.80 -27.46
CA GLU A 59 -10.73 -10.64 -27.92
C GLU A 59 -11.34 -9.37 -27.35
N SER A 60 -10.49 -8.47 -26.86
CA SER A 60 -10.92 -7.13 -26.50
C SER A 60 -11.67 -6.47 -27.66
N PRO A 61 -12.85 -5.87 -27.43
CA PRO A 61 -13.61 -5.22 -28.49
C PRO A 61 -12.84 -4.02 -29.04
N GLU A 62 -12.97 -3.80 -30.35
CA GLU A 62 -12.39 -2.65 -31.04
C GLU A 62 -13.00 -1.33 -30.53
N ASP A 63 -14.31 -1.33 -30.29
CA ASP A 63 -15.04 -0.18 -29.73
C ASP A 63 -15.12 -0.29 -28.20
N GLN A 64 -14.51 0.66 -27.51
CA GLN A 64 -14.59 0.83 -26.05
C GLN A 64 -15.24 2.18 -25.67
N THR A 65 -15.89 2.85 -26.62
CA THR A 65 -16.42 4.21 -26.44
C THR A 65 -17.70 4.29 -25.61
N THR A 66 -18.31 3.14 -25.28
CA THR A 66 -19.58 3.05 -24.56
C THR A 66 -19.54 2.23 -23.28
N CYS A 67 -18.44 1.51 -23.00
CA CYS A 67 -18.38 0.49 -21.95
C CYS A 67 -19.39 -0.66 -22.10
N ASP A 68 -20.02 -0.84 -23.27
CA ASP A 68 -21.08 -1.85 -23.47
C ASP A 68 -20.57 -3.30 -23.33
N HIS A 69 -19.25 -3.50 -23.36
CA HIS A 69 -18.61 -4.80 -23.17
C HIS A 69 -18.42 -5.21 -21.71
N ILE A 70 -18.84 -4.38 -20.76
CA ILE A 70 -18.66 -4.63 -19.32
C ILE A 70 -19.96 -5.11 -18.70
N HIS A 71 -19.87 -6.12 -17.83
CA HIS A 71 -21.00 -6.63 -17.06
C HIS A 71 -21.50 -5.63 -16.02
N GLU A 72 -22.77 -5.77 -15.63
CA GLU A 72 -23.51 -4.82 -14.77
C GLU A 72 -22.76 -4.46 -13.47
N VAL A 73 -22.03 -5.41 -12.88
CA VAL A 73 -21.31 -5.20 -11.60
C VAL A 73 -20.19 -4.17 -11.73
N MET A 74 -19.36 -4.28 -12.77
CA MET A 74 -18.26 -3.34 -13.01
C MET A 74 -18.73 -2.04 -13.66
N PHE A 75 -19.85 -2.10 -14.39
CA PHE A 75 -20.39 -0.94 -15.11
C PHE A 75 -20.70 0.23 -14.18
N ASP A 76 -21.22 -0.02 -12.98
CA ASP A 76 -21.58 1.02 -12.00
C ASP A 76 -20.37 1.81 -11.47
N ALA A 77 -19.17 1.22 -11.51
CA ALA A 77 -17.90 1.83 -11.13
C ALA A 77 -17.06 2.24 -12.37
N SER A 78 -17.65 2.18 -13.56
CA SER A 78 -17.00 2.49 -14.82
C SER A 78 -17.56 3.76 -15.46
N SER A 79 -16.73 4.43 -16.25
CA SER A 79 -17.10 5.60 -17.03
C SER A 79 -16.30 5.66 -18.31
N VAL A 80 -16.78 6.41 -19.31
CA VAL A 80 -16.01 6.61 -20.54
C VAL A 80 -15.07 7.80 -20.36
N VAL A 81 -13.76 7.55 -20.48
CA VAL A 81 -12.70 8.57 -20.46
C VAL A 81 -11.84 8.36 -21.70
N ASN A 82 -11.57 9.43 -22.47
CA ASN A 82 -10.78 9.37 -23.70
C ASN A 82 -11.25 8.26 -24.66
N GLU A 83 -12.57 8.12 -24.85
CA GLU A 83 -13.17 7.10 -25.74
C GLU A 83 -12.86 5.65 -25.34
N ARG A 84 -12.48 5.42 -24.07
CA ARG A 84 -12.22 4.10 -23.50
C ARG A 84 -12.96 3.91 -22.19
N CYS A 85 -13.18 2.65 -21.84
CA CYS A 85 -13.85 2.34 -20.59
C CYS A 85 -12.90 2.35 -19.41
N HIS A 86 -13.05 3.37 -18.57
CA HIS A 86 -12.29 3.61 -17.36
C HIS A 86 -13.03 3.06 -16.15
N PHE A 87 -12.40 2.16 -15.40
CA PHE A 87 -12.88 1.65 -14.13
C PHE A 87 -12.05 2.25 -12.99
N TYR A 88 -12.76 2.76 -11.98
CA TYR A 88 -12.16 3.11 -10.70
C TYR A 88 -12.45 1.99 -9.71
N GLU A 89 -11.39 1.30 -9.29
CA GLU A 89 -11.45 0.24 -8.31
C GLU A 89 -11.32 0.88 -6.91
N PRO A 90 -12.36 0.83 -6.06
CA PRO A 90 -12.37 1.60 -4.83
C PRO A 90 -11.50 1.01 -3.71
N PHE A 91 -11.19 -0.29 -3.70
CA PHE A 91 -10.46 -0.91 -2.59
C PHE A 91 -8.97 -0.54 -2.60
N GLY A 92 -8.30 -0.67 -3.73
CA GLY A 92 -6.95 -0.18 -4.03
C GLY A 92 -6.92 1.26 -4.53
N GLY A 93 -8.08 1.89 -4.74
CA GLY A 93 -8.19 3.26 -5.22
C GLY A 93 -7.56 3.45 -6.61
N SER A 94 -7.59 2.41 -7.44
CA SER A 94 -6.82 2.32 -8.67
C SER A 94 -7.67 2.68 -9.90
N ASN A 95 -7.02 3.17 -10.95
CA ASN A 95 -7.67 3.47 -12.22
C ASN A 95 -7.17 2.50 -13.28
N SER A 96 -8.09 1.94 -14.06
CA SER A 96 -7.73 1.02 -15.12
C SER A 96 -8.65 1.14 -16.33
N TRP A 97 -8.13 0.80 -17.50
CA TRP A 97 -8.94 0.53 -18.67
C TRP A 97 -9.42 -0.91 -18.61
N VAL A 98 -10.73 -1.12 -18.56
CA VAL A 98 -11.30 -2.47 -18.67
C VAL A 98 -11.33 -2.84 -20.15
N VAL A 99 -10.45 -3.76 -20.54
CA VAL A 99 -10.28 -4.14 -21.94
C VAL A 99 -11.05 -5.38 -22.32
N LEU A 100 -11.40 -6.22 -21.35
CA LEU A 100 -12.19 -7.42 -21.59
C LEU A 100 -12.95 -7.76 -20.31
N ASP A 101 -14.21 -8.15 -20.43
CA ASP A 101 -15.01 -8.61 -19.31
C ASP A 101 -16.05 -9.60 -19.81
N GLU A 102 -15.84 -10.89 -19.51
CA GLU A 102 -16.49 -11.99 -20.22
C GLU A 102 -16.98 -13.07 -19.25
N GLU A 103 -18.02 -13.78 -19.67
CA GLU A 103 -18.59 -14.92 -18.95
C GLU A 103 -18.64 -16.15 -19.87
N MET A 104 -17.99 -17.23 -19.45
CA MET A 104 -17.98 -18.50 -20.17
C MET A 104 -18.71 -19.57 -19.38
N GLN A 105 -19.68 -20.23 -20.02
CA GLN A 105 -20.26 -21.44 -19.47
C GLN A 105 -19.25 -22.60 -19.53
N VAL A 106 -18.94 -23.19 -18.39
CA VAL A 106 -18.05 -24.36 -18.30
C VAL A 106 -18.90 -25.62 -18.39
N ALA A 107 -18.69 -26.42 -19.43
CA ALA A 107 -19.52 -27.58 -19.74
C ALA A 107 -19.25 -28.79 -18.81
N GLU A 108 -18.00 -28.95 -18.36
CA GLU A 108 -17.56 -30.08 -17.54
C GLU A 108 -16.53 -29.65 -16.50
N ASP A 109 -16.56 -30.32 -15.34
CA ASP A 109 -15.55 -30.15 -14.30
C ASP A 109 -14.16 -30.54 -14.83
N GLY A 110 -13.15 -29.71 -14.60
CA GLY A 110 -11.78 -30.02 -14.98
C GLY A 110 -10.82 -28.85 -14.87
N MET A 111 -9.53 -29.15 -15.04
CA MET A 111 -8.50 -28.12 -15.04
C MET A 111 -8.54 -27.33 -16.34
N HIS A 112 -8.78 -26.03 -16.20
CA HIS A 112 -8.67 -25.07 -17.29
C HIS A 112 -7.32 -24.36 -17.20
N LYS A 113 -6.74 -24.04 -18.35
CA LYS A 113 -5.54 -23.23 -18.49
C LYS A 113 -5.92 -21.94 -19.20
N ILE A 114 -5.32 -20.83 -18.78
CA ILE A 114 -5.65 -19.50 -19.29
C ILE A 114 -4.36 -18.90 -19.83
N ALA A 115 -4.40 -18.38 -21.04
CA ALA A 115 -3.34 -17.58 -21.63
C ALA A 115 -3.86 -16.17 -21.87
N VAL A 116 -3.15 -15.16 -21.35
CA VAL A 116 -3.47 -13.73 -21.51
C VAL A 116 -2.33 -13.11 -22.31
N PHE A 117 -2.64 -12.43 -23.42
CA PHE A 117 -1.61 -11.86 -24.29
C PHE A 117 -2.08 -10.61 -25.02
N ASN A 118 -1.13 -9.76 -25.40
CA ASN A 118 -1.40 -8.61 -26.26
C ASN A 118 -1.23 -9.02 -27.72
N LYS A 119 -2.35 -9.05 -28.46
CA LYS A 119 -2.39 -9.46 -29.88
C LYS A 119 -1.48 -8.62 -30.78
N ARG A 120 -1.21 -7.36 -30.41
CA ARG A 120 -0.30 -6.49 -31.18
C ARG A 120 1.17 -6.90 -31.07
N GLY A 121 1.51 -7.89 -30.24
CA GLY A 121 2.89 -8.30 -30.03
C GLY A 121 3.75 -7.19 -29.43
N THR A 122 3.18 -6.38 -28.53
CA THR A 122 3.89 -5.32 -27.81
C THR A 122 3.84 -5.61 -26.30
N PRO A 123 4.85 -5.21 -25.51
CA PRO A 123 4.79 -5.34 -24.06
C PRO A 123 3.61 -4.56 -23.48
N ALA A 124 2.99 -5.14 -22.46
CA ALA A 124 1.89 -4.55 -21.73
C ALA A 124 2.00 -4.91 -20.26
N LYS A 125 1.43 -4.07 -19.41
CA LYS A 125 0.97 -4.50 -18.08
C LYS A 125 -0.52 -4.83 -18.21
N ALA A 126 -0.94 -5.95 -17.65
CA ALA A 126 -2.33 -6.36 -17.58
C ALA A 126 -2.62 -6.96 -16.19
N ALA A 127 -3.79 -6.72 -15.63
CA ALA A 127 -4.32 -7.51 -14.53
C ALA A 127 -5.39 -8.45 -15.08
N PHE A 128 -5.39 -9.69 -14.60
CA PHE A 128 -6.37 -10.72 -14.97
C PHE A 128 -7.07 -11.19 -13.70
N ALA A 129 -8.35 -10.85 -13.57
CA ALA A 129 -9.20 -11.32 -12.49
C ALA A 129 -10.07 -12.45 -13.02
N CYS A 130 -10.10 -13.59 -12.33
CA CYS A 130 -10.98 -14.72 -12.65
C CYS A 130 -11.60 -15.23 -11.36
N CYS A 131 -12.94 -15.21 -11.30
CA CYS A 131 -13.67 -15.49 -10.08
C CYS A 131 -14.85 -16.43 -10.37
N ASP A 132 -15.10 -17.37 -9.45
CA ASP A 132 -16.43 -17.94 -9.25
C ASP A 132 -17.15 -17.03 -8.25
N TRP A 133 -18.35 -16.56 -8.59
CA TRP A 133 -19.11 -15.67 -7.71
C TRP A 133 -20.05 -16.50 -6.82
N PRO A 134 -20.14 -16.22 -5.51
CA PRO A 134 -19.61 -15.05 -4.79
C PRO A 134 -18.08 -15.10 -4.58
N GLU A 135 -17.42 -13.94 -4.71
CA GLU A 135 -15.99 -13.78 -4.41
C GLU A 135 -15.67 -14.33 -3.02
N ASP A 136 -14.68 -15.23 -2.98
CA ASP A 136 -14.14 -15.81 -1.76
C ASP A 136 -12.69 -15.34 -1.60
N PHE A 137 -12.50 -14.24 -0.86
CA PHE A 137 -11.18 -13.70 -0.51
C PHE A 137 -10.45 -14.51 0.57
N MET A 138 -11.04 -15.62 1.06
CA MET A 138 -10.47 -16.43 2.14
C MET A 138 -9.77 -17.69 1.63
N THR A 139 -10.16 -18.20 0.47
CA THR A 139 -9.56 -19.42 -0.08
C THR A 139 -8.14 -19.13 -0.57
N PRO A 140 -7.10 -19.79 -0.03
CA PRO A 140 -5.75 -19.63 -0.54
C PRO A 140 -5.62 -20.31 -1.90
N TYR A 141 -5.15 -19.57 -2.88
CA TYR A 141 -4.78 -20.09 -4.19
C TYR A 141 -3.26 -20.18 -4.30
N ASP A 142 -2.78 -21.25 -4.93
CA ASP A 142 -1.37 -21.38 -5.29
C ASP A 142 -1.12 -20.48 -6.51
N ILE A 143 -0.69 -19.23 -6.23
CA ILE A 143 -0.38 -18.26 -7.27
C ILE A 143 0.99 -18.62 -7.85
N PRO A 144 1.11 -18.84 -9.17
CA PRO A 144 2.38 -19.17 -9.79
C PRO A 144 3.43 -18.09 -9.48
N GLU A 145 4.62 -18.51 -9.03
CA GLU A 145 5.76 -17.61 -8.88
C GLU A 145 6.17 -17.05 -10.25
N VAL A 146 6.44 -15.74 -10.30
CA VAL A 146 6.80 -15.04 -11.53
C VAL A 146 8.27 -15.27 -11.83
N ASP A 147 8.60 -15.95 -12.94
CA ASP A 147 9.97 -16.21 -13.41
C ASP A 147 10.67 -14.98 -14.06
N CYS A 148 10.18 -13.76 -13.82
CA CYS A 148 10.71 -12.56 -14.46
C CYS A 148 12.05 -12.15 -13.80
N PRO A 149 13.19 -12.10 -14.51
CA PRO A 149 14.49 -11.96 -13.85
C PRO A 149 14.84 -10.52 -13.45
N PHE A 150 13.90 -9.57 -13.49
CA PHE A 150 14.18 -8.13 -13.37
C PHE A 150 13.62 -7.53 -12.07
N CYS A 151 14.36 -6.60 -11.45
CA CYS A 151 13.97 -5.85 -10.25
C CYS A 151 13.52 -6.67 -9.01
N GLY A 152 13.84 -7.97 -8.94
CA GLY A 152 13.36 -8.81 -7.84
C GLY A 152 11.85 -9.01 -7.90
N THR A 153 11.31 -9.53 -9.02
CA THR A 153 9.87 -9.89 -9.16
C THR A 153 9.40 -10.98 -8.20
N ASN A 154 10.20 -11.33 -7.20
CA ASN A 154 9.72 -12.01 -6.04
C ASN A 154 8.81 -11.04 -5.27
N GLU A 155 7.50 -11.28 -5.30
CA GLU A 155 6.53 -10.48 -4.53
C GLU A 155 6.90 -10.39 -3.05
N LEU A 156 7.66 -11.36 -2.52
CA LEU A 156 8.16 -11.35 -1.14
C LEU A 156 9.27 -10.33 -0.90
N GLU A 157 10.02 -9.94 -1.94
CA GLU A 157 11.12 -8.97 -1.83
C GLU A 157 10.66 -7.56 -2.22
N ASN A 158 9.74 -7.47 -3.19
CA ASN A 158 9.29 -6.20 -3.74
C ASN A 158 7.88 -6.30 -4.36
N PRO A 159 6.80 -6.34 -3.53
CA PRO A 159 5.42 -6.47 -4.01
C PRO A 159 4.98 -5.29 -4.90
N ALA A 160 5.71 -4.20 -4.75
CA ALA A 160 5.61 -2.98 -5.51
C ALA A 160 5.74 -3.19 -7.04
N TRP A 161 6.54 -4.16 -7.47
CA TRP A 161 6.73 -4.40 -8.90
C TRP A 161 5.61 -5.21 -9.56
N SER A 162 5.00 -6.14 -8.81
CA SER A 162 3.84 -6.89 -9.30
C SER A 162 2.55 -6.06 -9.28
N SER A 163 2.54 -4.94 -8.56
CA SER A 163 1.44 -3.98 -8.66
C SER A 163 1.35 -3.40 -10.08
N HIS A 164 0.21 -3.70 -10.69
CA HIS A 164 -0.23 -3.16 -11.96
C HIS A 164 -0.44 -1.62 -11.92
N TYR A 165 -0.58 -1.08 -10.70
CA TYR A 165 -1.10 0.26 -10.44
C TYR A 165 -0.01 1.21 -9.89
N TYR A 166 1.15 0.66 -9.56
CA TYR A 166 2.34 1.30 -9.00
C TYR A 166 2.85 2.53 -9.76
N GLU A 167 2.81 2.48 -11.09
CA GLU A 167 3.31 3.56 -11.94
C GLU A 167 2.36 4.76 -12.08
N GLN A 168 1.09 4.62 -11.70
CA GLN A 168 0.11 5.69 -11.85
C GLN A 168 0.14 6.69 -10.68
N LYS A 169 0.82 6.34 -9.57
CA LYS A 169 0.75 7.07 -8.30
C LYS A 169 2.14 7.29 -7.70
N SER A 170 2.39 6.70 -6.54
CA SER A 170 3.52 6.97 -5.65
C SER A 170 4.87 6.62 -6.25
N MET A 171 4.91 5.80 -7.31
CA MET A 171 6.14 5.29 -7.90
C MET A 171 6.23 5.57 -9.40
N ALA A 172 5.57 6.65 -9.83
CA ALA A 172 5.71 7.23 -11.16
C ALA A 172 7.18 7.54 -11.54
N ASP A 173 8.05 7.77 -10.55
CA ASP A 173 9.50 7.97 -10.76
C ASP A 173 10.21 6.70 -11.29
N TYR A 174 9.64 5.52 -11.04
CA TYR A 174 10.16 4.21 -11.49
C TYR A 174 9.45 3.72 -12.77
N ALA A 175 8.65 4.56 -13.41
CA ALA A 175 7.84 4.21 -14.55
C ALA A 175 8.65 3.89 -15.83
N GLY A 176 7.93 3.45 -16.85
CA GLY A 176 8.47 3.27 -18.19
C GLY A 176 8.97 1.86 -18.50
N PHE A 177 8.79 0.92 -17.57
CA PHE A 177 9.07 -0.50 -17.78
C PHE A 177 7.79 -1.36 -17.69
N PRO A 178 7.56 -2.34 -18.58
CA PRO A 178 8.33 -2.53 -19.80
C PRO A 178 8.11 -1.36 -20.78
N PRO A 179 9.11 -1.03 -21.62
CA PRO A 179 8.95 -0.04 -22.67
C PRO A 179 7.99 -0.56 -23.74
N LEU A 180 7.25 0.35 -24.39
CA LEU A 180 6.41 -0.01 -25.53
C LEU A 180 7.29 -0.20 -26.78
N VAL A 181 7.53 -1.45 -27.16
CA VAL A 181 8.35 -1.85 -28.31
C VAL A 181 7.67 -2.98 -29.08
N ASP A 182 7.98 -3.15 -30.36
CA ASP A 182 7.50 -4.29 -31.14
C ASP A 182 8.31 -5.54 -30.79
N CYS A 183 7.65 -6.55 -30.20
CA CYS A 183 8.29 -7.80 -29.82
C CYS A 183 8.75 -8.64 -31.02
N ALA A 184 8.14 -8.47 -32.20
CA ALA A 184 8.55 -9.19 -33.41
C ALA A 184 9.82 -8.60 -34.04
N ALA A 185 10.14 -7.34 -33.75
CA ALA A 185 11.26 -6.63 -34.33
C ALA A 185 12.59 -6.80 -33.57
N ALA A 186 12.60 -7.56 -32.46
CA ALA A 186 13.68 -7.49 -31.51
C ALA A 186 14.26 -8.87 -31.13
N ASP A 187 15.31 -9.27 -31.86
CA ASP A 187 16.08 -10.49 -31.62
C ASP A 187 16.87 -10.49 -30.29
N SER A 188 16.88 -9.39 -29.55
CA SER A 188 17.44 -9.30 -28.18
C SER A 188 16.92 -8.02 -27.54
N LEU A 189 15.72 -8.05 -26.95
CA LEU A 189 15.14 -6.80 -26.44
C LEU A 189 15.92 -6.15 -25.30
N GLY A 190 16.89 -6.83 -24.67
CA GLY A 190 17.67 -6.23 -23.59
C GLY A 190 16.77 -5.46 -22.63
N LEU A 191 15.61 -6.05 -22.29
CA LEU A 191 14.55 -5.48 -21.43
C LEU A 191 15.03 -5.44 -19.98
N GLU A 192 16.28 -5.06 -19.77
CA GLU A 192 16.75 -4.73 -18.46
C GLU A 192 16.16 -3.36 -18.13
N PRO A 193 15.51 -3.23 -16.96
CA PRO A 193 15.12 -1.93 -16.44
C PRO A 193 16.37 -1.05 -16.33
N GLY A 194 16.24 0.21 -16.74
CA GLY A 194 17.31 1.20 -16.61
C GLY A 194 17.66 1.52 -15.15
N GLU A 195 18.79 2.19 -14.96
CA GLU A 195 19.21 2.72 -13.66
C GLU A 195 18.10 3.65 -13.10
N GLY A 196 17.48 3.25 -11.99
CA GLY A 196 16.37 3.98 -11.37
C GLY A 196 14.96 3.51 -11.79
N GLN A 197 14.81 2.50 -12.65
CA GLN A 197 13.50 1.90 -12.93
C GLN A 197 13.16 0.74 -11.98
N CYS A 198 14.13 0.27 -11.17
CA CYS A 198 13.86 -0.64 -10.07
C CYS A 198 13.77 0.14 -8.76
N PRO A 199 12.67 0.04 -8.01
CA PRO A 199 12.63 0.55 -6.65
C PRO A 199 13.59 -0.23 -5.74
N ALA A 200 14.08 0.43 -4.69
CA ALA A 200 14.94 -0.21 -3.71
C ALA A 200 14.17 -1.33 -3.00
N LEU A 201 14.87 -2.43 -2.66
CA LEU A 201 14.28 -3.51 -1.88
C LEU A 201 13.99 -3.02 -0.45
N LEU A 202 12.87 -3.48 0.12
CA LEU A 202 12.44 -3.09 1.47
C LEU A 202 13.47 -3.48 2.54
N SER A 203 14.23 -4.56 2.31
CA SER A 203 15.24 -5.06 3.23
C SER A 203 16.50 -4.19 3.36
N ASP A 204 16.72 -3.26 2.42
CA ASP A 204 17.96 -2.47 2.36
C ASP A 204 17.86 -1.11 3.06
N GLN A 205 16.68 -0.72 3.56
CA GLN A 205 16.55 0.44 4.45
C GLN A 205 16.92 0.06 5.89
N GLY A 206 18.12 -0.49 6.07
CA GLY A 206 18.65 -0.81 7.39
C GLY A 206 18.45 0.38 8.32
N ASN A 207 17.55 0.22 9.29
CA ASN A 207 17.34 1.14 10.38
C ASN A 207 18.51 1.03 11.36
N ASP A 208 19.73 1.36 10.89
CA ASP A 208 20.87 1.66 11.74
C ASP A 208 20.57 2.98 12.45
N GLN A 209 19.60 2.93 13.37
CA GLN A 209 19.18 4.01 14.23
C GLN A 209 19.86 3.84 15.58
N PRO A 210 20.17 4.94 16.29
CA PRO A 210 20.71 4.85 17.63
C PRO A 210 19.68 4.18 18.56
N ALA A 211 20.16 3.50 19.61
CA ALA A 211 19.29 2.87 20.62
C ALA A 211 18.33 3.86 21.34
N SER A 212 18.55 5.18 21.20
CA SER A 212 17.58 6.18 21.65
C SER A 212 16.27 6.16 20.86
N CYS A 213 16.27 5.61 19.64
CA CYS A 213 15.09 5.43 18.80
C CYS A 213 14.24 4.21 19.17
N ASP A 214 14.70 3.39 20.13
CA ASP A 214 13.89 2.28 20.64
C ASP A 214 12.68 2.81 21.42
N LEU A 215 11.48 2.38 21.03
CA LEU A 215 10.24 2.71 21.72
C LEU A 215 10.13 1.93 23.05
N GLY A 216 9.75 2.62 24.11
CA GLY A 216 9.29 2.00 25.35
C GLY A 216 7.77 1.77 25.31
N CYS A 217 7.34 0.51 25.17
CA CYS A 217 5.92 0.14 25.13
C CYS A 217 5.43 -0.45 26.45
N SER A 218 4.24 -0.02 26.88
CA SER A 218 3.52 -0.55 28.03
C SER A 218 2.62 -1.73 27.63
N MET A 219 2.11 -2.46 28.63
CA MET A 219 1.15 -3.55 28.39
C MET A 219 -0.24 -3.04 27.98
N ASP A 220 -0.52 -1.76 28.20
CA ASP A 220 -1.81 -1.13 27.90
C ASP A 220 -1.85 -0.54 26.48
N GLY A 221 -0.87 -0.85 25.63
CA GLY A 221 -0.83 -0.39 24.23
C GLY A 221 -0.30 1.04 24.04
N GLU A 222 0.30 1.65 25.06
CA GLU A 222 0.95 2.97 24.95
C GLU A 222 2.47 2.81 24.77
N CYS A 223 3.01 3.37 23.69
CA CYS A 223 4.44 3.37 23.36
C CYS A 223 5.01 4.80 23.38
N HIS A 224 6.28 4.94 23.76
CA HIS A 224 6.96 6.25 23.82
C HIS A 224 8.34 6.21 23.20
N SER A 225 8.67 7.21 22.38
CA SER A 225 10.04 7.48 21.96
C SER A 225 10.88 8.00 23.12
N HIS A 226 12.10 7.48 23.26
CA HIS A 226 13.09 8.01 24.18
C HIS A 226 13.98 9.08 23.53
N ASN A 227 13.88 9.26 22.21
CA ASN A 227 14.65 10.24 21.47
C ASN A 227 13.89 11.57 21.37
N VAL A 228 14.13 12.47 22.32
CA VAL A 228 13.53 13.81 22.33
C VAL A 228 13.89 14.67 21.13
N PHE A 229 14.94 14.30 20.37
CA PHE A 229 15.38 15.04 19.20
C PHE A 229 14.55 14.74 17.95
N GLY A 230 13.72 13.70 17.99
CA GLY A 230 13.03 13.20 16.80
C GLY A 230 14.00 12.48 15.85
N GLU A 231 13.67 12.50 14.55
CA GLU A 231 14.45 11.91 13.45
C GLU A 231 14.57 10.38 13.48
N CYS A 232 13.83 9.71 14.36
CA CYS A 232 13.71 8.26 14.35
C CYS A 232 12.72 7.80 13.28
N THR A 233 12.77 6.52 12.95
CA THR A 233 11.84 5.86 12.03
C THR A 233 11.36 4.61 12.72
N HIS A 234 10.07 4.58 13.02
CA HIS A 234 9.45 3.51 13.77
C HIS A 234 8.63 2.65 12.81
N ASP A 235 9.01 1.38 12.68
CA ASP A 235 8.30 0.44 11.82
C ASP A 235 7.08 -0.14 12.57
N LEU A 236 5.90 0.27 12.14
CA LEU A 236 4.62 -0.21 12.63
C LEU A 236 4.12 -1.31 11.71
N THR A 237 3.98 -2.53 12.24
CA THR A 237 3.21 -3.55 11.54
C THR A 237 1.73 -3.18 11.59
N TRP A 238 1.18 -2.88 10.42
CA TRP A 238 -0.19 -2.45 10.21
C TRP A 238 -1.07 -3.65 9.89
N SER A 239 -1.64 -4.21 10.96
CA SER A 239 -2.54 -5.38 11.00
C SER A 239 -3.84 -5.01 11.74
N LEU A 240 -4.80 -5.95 11.86
CA LEU A 240 -6.01 -5.70 12.67
C LEU A 240 -5.70 -5.33 14.14
N GLU A 241 -4.56 -5.80 14.66
CA GLU A 241 -3.95 -5.36 15.92
C GLU A 241 -2.58 -4.72 15.60
N PRO A 242 -2.49 -3.38 15.45
CA PRO A 242 -1.24 -2.71 15.11
C PRO A 242 -0.15 -2.95 16.18
N LYS A 243 1.11 -3.09 15.76
CA LYS A 243 2.22 -3.42 16.67
C LYS A 243 3.56 -2.80 16.28
N PHE A 244 4.35 -2.41 17.28
CA PHE A 244 5.77 -2.10 17.14
C PHE A 244 6.59 -3.33 17.58
N GLY A 245 7.16 -4.06 16.62
CA GLY A 245 7.71 -5.39 16.88
C GLY A 245 6.62 -6.34 17.36
N ASP A 246 6.78 -6.90 18.56
CA ASP A 246 5.78 -7.80 19.17
C ASP A 246 4.81 -7.07 20.13
N ALA A 247 4.96 -5.76 20.32
CA ALA A 247 4.16 -5.00 21.28
C ALA A 247 2.92 -4.40 20.58
N PRO A 248 1.68 -4.78 20.99
CA PRO A 248 0.49 -4.14 20.45
C PRO A 248 0.47 -2.66 20.84
N VAL A 249 -0.08 -1.82 19.96
CA VAL A 249 -0.10 -0.37 20.15
C VAL A 249 -1.44 0.23 19.77
N GLU A 250 -2.00 1.01 20.68
CA GLU A 250 -3.17 1.87 20.46
C GLU A 250 -2.77 3.35 20.43
N ARG A 251 -1.69 3.72 21.13
CA ARG A 251 -1.16 5.08 21.20
C ARG A 251 0.35 5.07 21.16
N VAL A 252 0.93 5.97 20.39
CA VAL A 252 2.37 6.21 20.39
C VAL A 252 2.68 7.70 20.59
N VAL A 253 3.63 7.99 21.47
CA VAL A 253 4.11 9.34 21.75
C VAL A 253 5.52 9.50 21.18
N ILE A 254 5.66 10.33 20.16
CA ILE A 254 6.91 10.60 19.42
C ILE A 254 7.22 12.09 19.43
N PHE A 255 8.33 12.49 18.82
CA PHE A 255 8.76 13.88 18.72
C PHE A 255 8.74 14.38 17.28
N LYS A 256 8.68 15.70 17.11
CA LYS A 256 8.77 16.32 15.78
C LYS A 256 10.00 15.83 15.01
N GLY A 257 9.80 15.48 13.74
CA GLY A 257 10.82 14.91 12.87
C GLY A 257 10.89 13.38 12.89
N ASP A 258 10.23 12.72 13.86
CA ASP A 258 10.07 11.27 13.81
C ASP A 258 9.18 10.84 12.63
N LYS A 259 9.39 9.61 12.19
CA LYS A 259 8.65 8.95 11.12
C LYS A 259 8.00 7.68 11.64
N VAL A 260 6.83 7.35 11.12
CA VAL A 260 6.21 6.04 11.31
C VAL A 260 6.06 5.39 9.94
N SER A 261 6.64 4.20 9.78
CA SER A 261 6.52 3.37 8.57
C SER A 261 5.45 2.32 8.79
N PHE A 262 4.33 2.43 8.09
CA PHE A 262 3.20 1.50 8.13
C PHE A 262 3.44 0.37 7.14
N THR A 263 3.70 -0.84 7.62
CA THR A 263 4.01 -2.01 6.79
C THR A 263 2.98 -3.13 7.00
N HIS A 264 2.51 -3.74 5.93
CA HIS A 264 1.55 -4.85 5.99
C HIS A 264 2.11 -6.11 6.68
N ASP A 265 1.27 -6.83 7.45
CA ASP A 265 1.55 -8.19 7.92
C ASP A 265 1.07 -9.23 6.90
N PHE A 266 1.98 -9.70 6.04
CA PHE A 266 1.67 -10.73 5.04
C PHE A 266 1.16 -12.04 5.64
N ALA A 267 1.43 -12.32 6.92
CA ALA A 267 0.92 -13.54 7.56
C ALA A 267 -0.58 -13.44 7.90
N GLU A 268 -1.13 -12.22 8.00
CA GLU A 268 -2.55 -11.99 8.26
C GLU A 268 -3.40 -12.24 7.00
N GLY A 269 -2.84 -11.98 5.82
CA GLY A 269 -3.53 -12.21 4.54
C GLY A 269 -4.70 -11.26 4.26
N LEU A 270 -4.82 -10.17 5.02
CA LEU A 270 -5.87 -9.16 4.85
C LEU A 270 -5.29 -7.89 4.23
N ALA A 271 -6.02 -7.29 3.29
CA ALA A 271 -5.65 -5.97 2.77
C ALA A 271 -5.87 -4.89 3.85
N HIS A 272 -5.03 -3.86 3.88
CA HIS A 272 -5.21 -2.69 4.76
C HIS A 272 -4.88 -1.40 4.01
N ASN A 273 -5.69 -0.36 4.19
CA ASN A 273 -5.36 1.01 3.78
C ASN A 273 -5.17 1.89 5.02
N LEU A 274 -4.89 3.18 4.82
CA LEU A 274 -4.63 4.13 5.90
C LEU A 274 -5.41 5.43 5.68
N PHE A 275 -6.19 5.79 6.68
CA PHE A 275 -6.93 7.05 6.74
C PHE A 275 -6.50 7.85 7.96
N GLU A 276 -6.28 9.15 7.75
CA GLU A 276 -6.18 10.13 8.82
C GLU A 276 -7.59 10.62 9.18
N MET A 277 -7.99 10.43 10.43
CA MET A 277 -9.27 10.85 10.99
C MET A 277 -9.14 12.27 11.57
N PRO A 278 -10.19 13.10 11.46
CA PRO A 278 -10.13 14.50 11.89
C PRO A 278 -9.90 14.66 13.40
N ASP A 279 -10.43 13.73 14.21
CA ASP A 279 -10.29 13.73 15.67
C ASP A 279 -10.54 12.34 16.29
N GLN A 280 -10.34 12.25 17.61
CA GLN A 280 -10.59 11.05 18.40
C GLN A 280 -12.05 10.57 18.32
N ALA A 281 -13.02 11.47 18.27
CA ALA A 281 -14.42 11.07 18.25
C ALA A 281 -14.80 10.41 16.92
N ALA A 282 -14.24 10.88 15.81
CA ALA A 282 -14.37 10.25 14.50
C ALA A 282 -13.66 8.89 14.47
N LEU A 283 -12.47 8.78 15.05
CA LEU A 283 -11.75 7.51 15.19
C LEU A 283 -12.53 6.48 16.01
N ASP A 284 -13.11 6.89 17.13
CA ASP A 284 -13.88 6.01 18.02
C ASP A 284 -15.18 5.50 17.38
N GLN A 285 -15.78 6.32 16.50
CA GLN A 285 -17.01 6.00 15.79
C GLN A 285 -16.78 5.41 14.40
N CYS A 286 -15.53 5.32 13.94
CA CYS A 286 -15.17 4.99 12.57
C CYS A 286 -15.93 5.86 11.54
N ASP A 287 -16.00 7.17 11.80
CA ASP A 287 -16.68 8.14 10.94
C ASP A 287 -15.73 8.72 9.89
N PHE A 288 -15.80 8.18 8.68
CA PHE A 288 -14.95 8.59 7.56
C PHE A 288 -15.44 9.85 6.83
N THR A 289 -16.46 10.56 7.33
CA THR A 289 -17.08 11.70 6.61
C THR A 289 -16.08 12.81 6.27
N GLU A 290 -15.13 13.11 7.17
CA GLU A 290 -14.07 14.11 6.97
C GLU A 290 -12.66 13.48 7.00
N ALA A 291 -12.57 12.15 6.89
CA ALA A 291 -11.29 11.45 6.87
C ALA A 291 -10.54 11.71 5.56
N GLN A 292 -9.22 11.74 5.64
CA GLN A 292 -8.33 11.90 4.50
C GLN A 292 -7.61 10.58 4.24
N ALA A 293 -7.60 10.12 2.99
CA ALA A 293 -6.80 8.96 2.62
C ALA A 293 -5.31 9.34 2.72
N ALA A 294 -4.58 8.64 3.58
CA ALA A 294 -3.15 8.82 3.77
C ALA A 294 -2.35 7.83 2.90
N ALA A 295 -2.82 6.59 2.80
CA ALA A 295 -2.24 5.57 1.95
C ALA A 295 -3.30 4.56 1.48
N ASP A 296 -3.19 4.08 0.23
CA ASP A 296 -4.02 2.97 -0.26
C ASP A 296 -3.47 1.59 0.16
N VAL A 297 -4.12 0.52 -0.30
CA VAL A 297 -3.74 -0.87 0.05
C VAL A 297 -2.32 -1.20 -0.40
N GLU A 298 -1.93 -0.74 -1.58
CA GLU A 298 -0.65 -1.11 -2.18
C GLU A 298 0.49 -0.34 -1.53
N GLU A 299 0.27 0.94 -1.25
CA GLU A 299 1.23 1.78 -0.51
C GLU A 299 1.51 1.19 0.88
N ILE A 300 0.52 0.59 1.54
CA ILE A 300 0.72 -0.11 2.80
C ILE A 300 1.42 -1.46 2.62
N MET A 301 1.09 -2.22 1.56
CA MET A 301 1.77 -3.48 1.25
C MET A 301 3.28 -3.29 1.03
N ILE A 302 3.67 -2.17 0.42
CA ILE A 302 5.08 -1.85 0.15
C ILE A 302 5.74 -1.05 1.28
N GLY A 303 4.99 -0.65 2.31
CA GLY A 303 5.47 0.25 3.35
C GLY A 303 5.22 1.71 3.00
N HIS A 304 4.37 2.37 3.79
CA HIS A 304 4.09 3.79 3.67
C HIS A 304 4.66 4.55 4.88
N THR A 305 5.52 5.54 4.65
CA THR A 305 6.14 6.31 5.73
C THR A 305 5.56 7.72 5.84
N ILE A 306 5.09 8.08 7.04
CA ILE A 306 4.64 9.44 7.38
C ILE A 306 5.68 10.11 8.27
N GLU A 307 6.12 11.33 7.90
CA GLU A 307 6.98 12.19 8.72
C GLU A 307 6.15 13.21 9.50
N PHE A 308 6.36 13.25 10.82
CA PHE A 308 5.62 14.12 11.72
C PHE A 308 6.38 15.41 12.01
N SER A 309 6.25 16.38 11.12
CA SER A 309 6.98 17.66 11.23
C SER A 309 6.34 18.67 12.21
N GLU A 310 5.09 18.47 12.61
CA GLU A 310 4.34 19.35 13.50
C GLU A 310 3.85 18.62 14.75
N ALA A 311 3.91 19.30 15.90
CA ALA A 311 3.36 18.76 17.14
C ALA A 311 1.83 18.76 17.12
N GLY A 312 1.23 17.74 17.69
CA GLY A 312 -0.21 17.53 17.63
C GLY A 312 -0.61 16.10 17.96
N THR A 313 -1.89 15.79 17.72
CA THR A 313 -2.42 14.43 17.86
C THR A 313 -3.06 14.04 16.54
N TYR A 314 -2.55 12.98 15.95
CA TYR A 314 -2.99 12.42 14.68
C TYR A 314 -3.68 11.09 14.95
N HIS A 315 -4.72 10.80 14.18
CA HIS A 315 -5.59 9.66 14.41
C HIS A 315 -5.64 8.84 13.13
N PHE A 316 -5.17 7.60 13.16
CA PHE A 316 -5.11 6.76 11.96
C PHE A 316 -5.93 5.49 12.12
N THR A 317 -6.56 5.06 11.03
CA THR A 317 -7.31 3.80 10.99
C THR A 317 -7.41 3.22 9.58
N CYS A 318 -7.84 1.96 9.48
CA CYS A 318 -8.13 1.31 8.22
C CYS A 318 -9.63 1.37 7.91
N GLY A 319 -9.94 1.74 6.66
CA GLY A 319 -11.31 1.92 6.16
C GLY A 319 -11.94 0.70 5.51
N ILE A 320 -11.20 -0.42 5.40
CA ILE A 320 -11.70 -1.62 4.73
C ILE A 320 -12.87 -2.24 5.51
N GLY A 321 -13.92 -2.61 4.78
CA GLY A 321 -15.16 -3.18 5.32
C GLY A 321 -16.07 -2.19 6.06
N CYS A 322 -15.75 -0.89 6.06
CA CYS A 322 -16.52 0.12 6.76
C CYS A 322 -17.64 0.72 5.88
N THR A 323 -18.87 0.74 6.40
CA THR A 323 -20.02 1.36 5.72
C THR A 323 -19.94 2.89 5.79
N GLY A 324 -20.23 3.59 4.71
CA GLY A 324 -20.27 5.06 4.71
C GLY A 324 -19.09 5.74 4.03
N PHE A 325 -18.20 4.97 3.40
CA PHE A 325 -17.23 5.52 2.47
C PHE A 325 -17.95 6.40 1.43
N PRO A 326 -17.56 7.67 1.26
CA PRO A 326 -17.95 8.43 0.10
C PRO A 326 -17.20 7.86 -1.10
N GLU A 327 -17.68 6.74 -1.65
CA GLU A 327 -17.20 6.25 -2.93
C GLU A 327 -17.38 7.36 -3.97
N PRO A 328 -16.30 7.85 -4.60
CA PRO A 328 -16.41 8.82 -5.67
C PRO A 328 -17.14 8.16 -6.85
N GLY A 329 -18.42 8.47 -7.03
CA GLY A 329 -19.18 8.10 -8.23
C GLY A 329 -20.29 7.07 -8.05
N THR A 330 -20.42 6.38 -6.92
CA THR A 330 -21.53 5.42 -6.75
C THR A 330 -22.81 6.14 -6.35
N ARG A 331 -23.84 6.03 -7.21
CA ARG A 331 -25.19 6.48 -6.88
C ARG A 331 -25.67 5.65 -5.69
N ARG A 332 -25.71 6.26 -4.50
CA ARG A 332 -26.30 5.70 -3.27
C ARG A 332 -27.60 4.96 -3.57
N ARG A 333 -27.54 3.64 -3.81
CA ARG A 333 -28.71 2.78 -3.68
C ARG A 333 -28.96 2.72 -2.19
N ARG A 334 -29.97 3.48 -1.78
CA ARG A 334 -30.56 3.50 -0.45
C ARG A 334 -31.15 2.10 -0.20
N ARG A 335 -30.32 1.12 0.14
CA ARG A 335 -30.76 -0.15 0.71
C ARG A 335 -31.16 0.18 2.15
N LEU A 336 -32.40 0.66 2.26
CA LEU A 336 -33.14 0.61 3.51
C LEU A 336 -33.43 -0.86 3.76
N GLU A 337 -33.22 -1.27 5.02
CA GLU A 337 -33.62 -2.54 5.64
C GLU A 337 -32.49 -3.59 5.80
N ASP A 338 -32.33 -4.01 7.06
CA ASP A 338 -31.53 -5.09 7.65
C ASP A 338 -30.08 -4.71 8.04
N GLU A 339 -29.80 -4.06 9.18
CA GLU A 339 -29.82 -4.59 10.57
C GLU A 339 -29.09 -5.96 10.70
N GLU A 340 -27.94 -5.96 11.40
CA GLU A 340 -27.10 -7.13 11.80
C GLU A 340 -26.08 -7.73 10.80
N GLN A 341 -25.69 -7.04 9.73
CA GLN A 341 -24.34 -7.32 9.21
C GLN A 341 -23.37 -6.56 10.13
N GLU A 342 -22.92 -7.23 11.21
CA GLU A 342 -21.78 -6.81 12.02
C GLU A 342 -20.67 -6.47 11.03
N SER A 343 -20.49 -5.16 10.79
CA SER A 343 -19.59 -4.68 9.76
C SER A 343 -18.21 -5.20 10.14
N TRP A 344 -17.64 -6.06 9.29
CA TRP A 344 -16.24 -6.46 9.33
C TRP A 344 -15.36 -5.27 8.91
N CYS A 345 -15.59 -4.13 9.58
CA CYS A 345 -14.93 -2.86 9.41
C CYS A 345 -13.65 -2.92 10.24
N HIS A 346 -12.51 -2.82 9.58
CA HIS A 346 -11.21 -2.95 10.20
C HIS A 346 -11.02 -1.95 11.36
N CYS A 347 -11.48 -0.71 11.17
CA CYS A 347 -11.53 0.29 12.24
C CYS A 347 -12.31 -0.18 13.48
N ALA A 348 -13.49 -0.77 13.29
CA ALA A 348 -14.37 -1.17 14.39
C ALA A 348 -13.83 -2.37 15.18
N VAL A 349 -13.04 -3.23 14.54
CA VAL A 349 -12.42 -4.41 15.18
C VAL A 349 -11.07 -4.10 15.83
N GLY A 350 -10.57 -2.87 15.73
CA GLY A 350 -9.38 -2.42 16.47
C GLY A 350 -8.22 -1.91 15.62
N GLN A 351 -8.31 -1.91 14.28
CA GLN A 351 -7.24 -1.41 13.42
C GLN A 351 -7.17 0.12 13.43
N LYS A 352 -6.65 0.69 14.52
CA LYS A 352 -6.51 2.13 14.73
C LYS A 352 -5.33 2.45 15.64
N ILE A 353 -4.76 3.64 15.48
CA ILE A 353 -3.68 4.14 16.31
C ILE A 353 -3.80 5.66 16.49
N VAL A 354 -3.43 6.14 17.67
CA VAL A 354 -3.26 7.57 17.97
C VAL A 354 -1.77 7.89 18.03
N VAL A 355 -1.32 8.86 17.23
CA VAL A 355 0.06 9.34 17.23
C VAL A 355 0.08 10.72 17.89
N GLU A 356 0.66 10.83 19.08
CA GLU A 356 0.92 12.10 19.74
C GLU A 356 2.35 12.55 19.43
N VAL A 357 2.48 13.72 18.81
CA VAL A 357 3.77 14.31 18.45
C VAL A 357 4.05 15.46 19.38
N LYS A 358 5.11 15.35 20.17
CA LYS A 358 5.58 16.39 21.09
C LYS A 358 6.62 17.28 20.43
N ASP A 359 6.57 18.58 20.76
CA ASP A 359 7.66 19.50 20.47
C ASP A 359 8.62 19.54 21.66
N SER A 360 9.84 19.02 21.51
CA SER A 360 10.83 19.04 22.59
C SER A 360 11.25 20.46 22.99
N THR A 361 10.93 21.48 22.18
CA THR A 361 11.14 22.87 22.53
C THR A 361 10.12 23.41 23.53
N GLU A 362 8.92 22.82 23.62
CA GLU A 362 7.84 23.22 24.53
C GLU A 362 8.10 22.71 25.96
N GLY A 363 9.08 23.29 26.63
CA GLY A 363 9.51 22.85 27.97
C GLY A 363 10.97 23.18 28.26
N MET A 364 11.72 23.56 27.23
CA MET A 364 13.07 24.06 27.38
C MET A 364 13.10 25.31 28.24
N ARG A 365 13.80 25.21 29.37
CA ARG A 365 14.21 26.38 30.14
C ARG A 365 15.72 26.46 30.08
N CYS A 366 16.22 27.34 29.21
CA CYS A 366 17.63 27.73 29.24
C CYS A 366 17.93 28.30 30.63
N HIS A 367 18.90 27.71 31.33
CA HIS A 367 19.48 28.31 32.53
C HIS A 367 20.96 28.58 32.28
N ASP A 368 21.40 29.75 32.70
CA ASP A 368 22.71 30.28 32.33
C ASP A 368 23.80 29.71 33.25
N HIS A 369 24.76 29.00 32.68
CA HIS A 369 25.98 28.59 33.40
C HIS A 369 26.99 29.72 33.33
N VAL A 370 26.68 30.85 33.99
CA VAL A 370 27.70 31.86 34.25
C VAL A 370 28.71 31.24 35.22
N GLN A 371 29.75 30.59 34.70
CA GLN A 371 30.97 30.41 35.49
C GLN A 371 31.50 31.81 35.77
N PRO A 372 31.53 32.28 37.03
CA PRO A 372 32.07 33.59 37.34
C PRO A 372 33.55 33.59 36.91
N ALA A 373 33.82 34.36 35.85
CA ALA A 373 35.16 34.59 35.36
C ALA A 373 35.97 35.33 36.44
N GLY A 374 36.75 34.57 37.20
CA GLY A 374 37.74 35.10 38.13
C GLY A 374 37.30 35.11 39.59
N GLY A 375 37.64 34.05 40.31
CA GLY A 375 37.63 34.05 41.77
C GLY A 375 38.16 32.74 42.31
N GLY A 376 39.47 32.67 42.57
CA GLY A 376 40.16 31.51 43.15
C GLY A 376 39.80 31.24 44.62
N GLY A 377 38.51 31.04 44.91
CA GLY A 377 37.99 30.63 46.21
C GLY A 377 37.40 29.21 46.14
N SER A 378 37.72 28.39 47.14
CA SER A 378 37.37 26.97 47.26
C SER A 378 35.96 26.58 46.78
N PRO A 379 35.82 25.37 46.20
CA PRO A 379 34.58 24.89 45.62
C PRO A 379 33.58 24.54 46.74
N SER A 380 32.70 25.49 47.05
CA SER A 380 31.37 25.11 47.55
C SER A 380 30.55 24.84 46.30
N SER A 381 30.51 23.56 45.88
CA SER A 381 29.60 23.08 44.84
C SER A 381 28.17 23.31 45.33
N THR A 382 27.63 24.48 45.03
CA THR A 382 26.20 24.67 45.12
C THR A 382 25.67 23.86 43.94
N VAL A 383 25.33 22.61 44.20
CA VAL A 383 24.65 21.73 43.26
C VAL A 383 23.41 22.51 42.84
N VAL A 384 23.46 23.08 41.64
CA VAL A 384 22.27 23.68 41.03
C VAL A 384 21.30 22.52 40.95
N SER A 385 20.21 22.63 41.71
CA SER A 385 19.25 21.55 41.85
C SER A 385 18.76 21.21 40.46
N ALA A 386 19.07 19.99 39.99
CA ALA A 386 18.61 19.48 38.69
C ALA A 386 17.13 19.81 38.51
N LEU A 387 16.73 20.19 37.31
CA LEU A 387 15.34 20.54 37.00
C LEU A 387 14.43 19.44 37.54
N ALA A 388 13.58 19.80 38.51
CA ALA A 388 12.63 18.88 39.11
C ALA A 388 11.42 18.77 38.17
N CYS A 389 11.34 17.66 37.45
CA CYS A 389 10.24 17.45 36.51
C CYS A 389 8.93 17.09 37.23
N PRO A 390 7.77 17.56 36.72
CA PRO A 390 6.47 17.10 37.15
C PRO A 390 6.36 15.57 37.18
N ALA A 391 5.45 15.04 38.00
CA ALA A 391 5.20 13.61 38.05
C ALA A 391 4.78 13.08 36.66
N GLY A 392 5.46 12.05 36.19
CA GLY A 392 5.26 11.48 34.85
C GLY A 392 6.21 12.02 33.77
N GLN A 393 7.07 12.99 34.09
CA GLN A 393 8.10 13.49 33.18
C GLN A 393 9.51 13.08 33.58
N VAL A 394 10.42 12.98 32.61
CA VAL A 394 11.85 12.70 32.83
C VAL A 394 12.70 13.94 32.51
N ASN A 395 13.81 14.11 33.23
CA ASN A 395 14.77 15.19 32.96
C ASN A 395 15.72 14.73 31.85
N ALA A 396 15.58 15.30 30.65
CA ALA A 396 16.46 15.08 29.52
C ALA A 396 17.52 16.19 29.44
N HIS A 397 18.75 15.81 29.09
CA HIS A 397 19.87 16.74 28.91
C HIS A 397 20.43 16.65 27.49
N ALA A 398 20.50 17.78 26.80
CA ALA A 398 21.22 17.92 25.54
C ALA A 398 22.56 18.61 25.81
N ILE A 399 23.68 18.05 25.35
CA ILE A 399 25.03 18.62 25.52
C ILE A 399 25.57 18.97 24.14
N ASN A 400 26.13 20.18 23.99
CA ASN A 400 26.75 20.63 22.73
C ASN A 400 25.80 20.56 21.52
N ASN A 401 24.54 20.94 21.71
CA ASN A 401 23.55 21.05 20.64
C ASN A 401 23.06 22.51 20.52
N ALA A 402 23.50 23.19 19.45
CA ALA A 402 23.22 24.60 19.21
C ALA A 402 21.73 24.89 18.97
N ASP A 403 20.99 23.94 18.39
CA ASP A 403 19.55 24.09 18.12
C ASP A 403 18.72 24.17 19.40
N TYR A 404 19.28 23.67 20.50
CA TYR A 404 18.67 23.67 21.84
C TYR A 404 19.33 24.69 22.79
N GLY A 405 20.06 25.67 22.25
CA GLY A 405 20.70 26.74 23.03
C GLY A 405 22.00 26.34 23.73
N ALA A 406 22.52 25.13 23.48
CA ALA A 406 23.80 24.63 23.98
C ALA A 406 24.86 24.61 22.87
N GLY A 407 25.22 25.79 22.34
CA GLY A 407 26.12 25.93 21.19
C GLY A 407 27.61 25.68 21.45
N ASP A 408 28.01 25.54 22.71
CA ASP A 408 29.40 25.19 23.09
C ASP A 408 29.50 23.77 23.68
N PRO A 409 30.66 23.08 23.53
CA PRO A 409 30.91 21.77 24.12
C PRO A 409 30.76 21.68 25.64
N SER A 410 30.76 22.83 26.32
CA SER A 410 30.59 22.96 27.76
C SER A 410 29.20 23.41 28.19
N GLN A 411 28.27 23.58 27.25
CA GLN A 411 26.89 23.96 27.53
C GLN A 411 26.00 22.72 27.50
N CYS A 412 25.02 22.68 28.41
CA CYS A 412 23.92 21.74 28.36
C CYS A 412 22.58 22.48 28.45
N ALA A 413 21.55 21.90 27.85
CA ALA A 413 20.16 22.30 28.04
C ALA A 413 19.45 21.18 28.81
N GLU A 414 18.73 21.54 29.88
CA GLU A 414 17.86 20.62 30.62
C GLU A 414 16.40 20.90 30.26
N MET A 415 15.62 19.83 30.04
CA MET A 415 14.20 19.90 29.74
C MET A 415 13.44 18.76 30.43
N CYS A 416 12.15 18.98 30.73
CA CYS A 416 11.27 17.93 31.21
C CYS A 416 10.39 17.42 30.07
N THR A 417 10.35 16.10 29.89
CA THR A 417 9.64 15.40 28.78
C THR A 417 8.65 14.39 29.33
#